data_AF-A0A183K873-F1
#
_entry.id   AF-A0A183K873-F1
#
_cell.length_a   1.000
_cell.length_b   1.000
_cell.length_c   1.000
_cell.angle_alpha   90.00
_cell.angle_beta   90.00
_cell.angle_gamma   90.00
#
_symmetry.space_group_name_H-M   'P 1'
#
loop_
_entity.id
_entity.type
_entity.pdbx_description
1 polymer ?
#
loop_
_entity_poly.entity_id
_entity_poly.type
_entity_poly.pdbx_seq_one_letter_code
_entity_poly.pdbx_strand_id
1 'polypeptide(L)' 'MDIGLVWLRTSGELLLYSGNEEESAPHTQGVALMLSKQAQNALIGWESHGQRIIKASLKTKKEVISMNIIQCYAPTND' A
#
# COMPACT_ATOMS: atom_id res chain seq x y z
N MET A 1 2.89 2.07 14.90
CA MET A 1 3.20 1.49 13.58
C MET A 1 1.90 1.57 12.86
N ASP A 2 1.79 2.60 12.05
CA ASP A 2 0.49 3.12 11.69
C ASP A 2 0.16 2.56 10.32
N ILE A 3 -0.95 1.85 10.27
CA ILE A 3 -1.43 1.09 9.12
C ILE A 3 -2.72 1.80 8.71
N GLY A 4 -2.67 2.52 7.60
CA GLY A 4 -3.71 3.47 7.22
C GLY A 4 -4.19 3.28 5.78
N LEU A 5 -5.48 3.51 5.57
CA LEU A 5 -6.07 3.74 4.24
C LEU A 5 -6.26 5.25 4.07
N VAL A 6 -5.61 5.84 3.06
CA VAL A 6 -5.75 7.27 2.76
C VAL A 6 -6.46 7.43 1.42
N TRP A 7 -7.56 8.18 1.42
CA TRP A 7 -8.28 8.52 0.19
C TRP A 7 -7.70 9.81 -0.40
N LEU A 8 -7.21 9.74 -1.64
CA LEU A 8 -6.80 10.94 -2.37
C LEU A 8 -8.06 11.62 -2.91
N ARG A 9 -8.47 12.70 -2.23
CA ARG A 9 -9.76 13.39 -2.42
C ARG A 9 -9.94 14.02 -3.81
N THR A 10 -8.92 14.03 -4.66
CA THR A 10 -8.90 14.72 -5.96
C THR A 10 -8.94 13.79 -7.18
N SER A 11 -8.50 12.53 -7.09
CA SER A 11 -8.38 11.63 -8.25
C SER A 11 -9.28 10.38 -8.18
N GLY A 12 -9.93 10.12 -7.03
CA GLY A 12 -10.64 8.86 -6.80
C GLY A 12 -9.69 7.65 -6.70
N GLU A 13 -8.41 7.91 -6.43
CA GLU A 13 -7.39 6.91 -6.15
C GLU A 13 -7.33 6.61 -4.65
N LEU A 14 -6.98 5.37 -4.31
CA LEU A 14 -6.82 4.90 -2.95
C LEU A 14 -5.34 4.65 -2.68
N LEU A 15 -4.83 5.15 -1.57
CA LEU A 15 -3.46 4.92 -1.14
C LEU A 15 -3.46 3.96 0.04
N LEU A 16 -2.79 2.81 -0.13
CA LEU A 16 -2.42 1.93 0.98
C LEU A 16 -1.11 2.45 1.56
N TYR A 17 -1.06 2.72 2.86
CA TYR A 17 0.12 3.27 3.51
C TYR A 17 0.52 2.44 4.74
N SER A 18 1.82 2.19 4.85
CA SER A 18 2.48 1.61 6.01
C SER A 18 3.62 2.54 6.36
N GLY A 19 3.67 3.04 7.59
CA GLY A 19 4.68 4.01 7.98
C GLY A 19 4.38 4.67 9.31
N ASN A 20 5.06 5.79 9.59
CA ASN A 20 4.65 6.72 10.63
C ASN A 20 3.72 7.77 9.99
N GLU A 21 2.60 8.08 10.62
CA GLU A 21 1.66 9.13 10.18
C GLU A 21 2.06 10.53 10.65
N GLU A 22 3.06 10.64 11.52
CA GLU A 22 3.51 11.92 12.07
C GLU A 22 4.09 12.82 10.96
N GLU A 23 3.47 13.98 10.76
CA GLU A 23 3.80 14.95 9.70
C GLU A 23 5.26 15.43 9.75
N SER A 24 5.88 15.37 10.93
CA SER A 24 7.27 15.74 11.18
C SER A 24 8.25 14.56 11.10
N ALA A 25 7.76 13.31 10.98
CA ALA A 25 8.64 12.17 10.91
C ALA A 25 9.37 12.14 9.56
N PRO A 26 10.65 11.75 9.53
CA PRO A 26 11.35 11.59 8.27
C PRO A 26 10.61 10.60 7.38
N HIS A 27 10.22 11.03 6.17
CA HIS A 27 9.53 10.22 5.15
C HIS A 27 10.39 9.08 4.56
N THR A 28 11.34 8.55 5.34
CA THR A 28 12.36 7.58 4.94
C THR A 28 11.99 6.15 5.29
N GLN A 29 10.87 5.93 5.99
CA GLN A 29 10.53 4.60 6.52
C GLN A 29 9.17 4.06 6.06
N GLY A 30 8.29 4.90 5.52
CA GLY A 30 7.01 4.45 5.00
C GLY A 30 7.09 3.92 3.57
N VAL A 31 6.17 3.02 3.22
CA VAL A 31 5.92 2.59 1.85
C VAL A 31 4.45 2.82 1.52
N ALA A 32 4.15 3.16 0.28
CA ALA A 32 2.79 3.39 -0.17
C ALA A 32 2.53 2.74 -1.53
N LEU A 33 1.33 2.17 -1.68
CA LEU A 33 0.83 1.64 -2.95
C LEU A 33 -0.42 2.42 -3.36
N MET A 34 -0.35 3.10 -4.51
CA MET A 34 -1.47 3.86 -5.07
C MET A 34 -2.28 2.97 -6.01
N LEU A 35 -3.60 2.94 -5.79
CA LEU A 35 -4.53 2.09 -6.53
C LEU A 35 -5.48 2.97 -7.36
N SER A 36 -5.50 2.71 -8.67
CA SER A 36 -6.54 3.24 -9.55
C SER A 36 -7.91 2.69 -9.16
N LYS A 37 -8.98 3.34 -9.62
CA LYS A 37 -10.37 2.89 -9.35
C LYS A 37 -10.63 1.43 -9.75
N GLN A 38 -10.00 0.95 -10.83
CA GLN A 38 -10.11 -0.45 -11.25
C GLN A 38 -9.38 -1.39 -10.29
N ALA A 39 -8.17 -1.02 -9.86
CA ALA A 39 -7.40 -1.81 -8.90
C ALA A 39 -8.06 -1.85 -7.51
N GLN A 40 -8.71 -0.76 -7.10
CA GLN A 40 -9.53 -0.71 -5.88
C GLN A 40 -10.65 -1.75 -5.91
N ASN A 41 -11.42 -1.80 -6.99
CA ASN A 41 -12.51 -2.78 -7.14
C ASN A 41 -12.01 -4.22 -7.18
N ALA A 42 -10.74 -4.41 -7.58
CA ALA A 42 -10.10 -5.71 -7.61
C ALA A 42 -9.41 -6.08 -6.29
N LEU A 43 -9.23 -5.15 -5.34
CA LEU A 43 -8.52 -5.40 -4.10
C LEU A 43 -9.28 -6.42 -3.24
N ILE A 44 -8.62 -7.53 -2.91
CA ILE A 44 -9.15 -8.57 -2.01
C ILE A 44 -8.80 -8.23 -0.55
N GLY A 45 -7.60 -7.69 -0.35
CA GLY A 45 -7.07 -7.35 0.95
C GLY A 45 -5.61 -6.93 0.85
N TRP A 46 -5.09 -6.40 1.94
CA TRP A 46 -3.69 -6.01 2.04
C TRP A 46 -3.20 -6.22 3.47
N GLU A 47 -1.89 -6.37 3.60
CA GLU A 47 -1.17 -6.52 4.86
C GLU A 47 0.10 -5.68 4.82
N SER A 48 0.52 -5.19 5.99
CA SER A 48 1.83 -4.56 6.16
C SER A 48 2.73 -5.46 7.01
N HIS A 49 4.03 -5.47 6.71
CA HIS A 49 5.04 -6.21 7.48
C HIS A 49 6.17 -5.26 7.86
N GLY A 50 6.02 -4.57 8.99
CA GLY A 50 6.84 -3.40 9.31
C GLY A 50 6.46 -2.17 8.46
N GLN A 51 7.08 -1.02 8.76
CA GLN A 51 6.80 0.24 8.06
C GLN A 51 7.15 0.19 6.57
N ARG A 52 8.11 -0.67 6.20
CA ARG A 52 8.72 -0.67 4.85
C ARG A 52 8.14 -1.69 3.89
N ILE A 53 7.18 -2.51 4.31
CA ILE A 53 6.62 -3.57 3.45
C ILE A 53 5.10 -3.49 3.44
N ILE A 54 4.53 -3.43 2.23
CA ILE A 54 3.11 -3.63 1.96
C ILE A 54 2.96 -4.79 0.99
N LYS A 55 1.98 -5.66 1.25
CA LYS A 55 1.49 -6.63 0.29
C LYS A 55 0.02 -6.39 0.04
N ALA A 56 -0.36 -6.25 -1.22
CA ALA A 56 -1.74 -6.17 -1.66
C ALA A 56 -2.09 -7.39 -2.51
N SER A 57 -3.26 -7.96 -2.27
CA SER A 57 -3.81 -9.07 -3.06
C SER A 57 -4.96 -8.55 -3.91
N LEU A 58 -4.92 -8.76 -5.21
CA LEU A 58 -5.93 -8.30 -6.17
C LEU A 58 -6.51 -9.48 -6.95
N LYS A 59 -7.81 -9.42 -7.26
CA LYS A 59 -8.44 -10.33 -8.23
C LYS A 59 -7.97 -9.95 -9.62
N THR A 60 -7.53 -10.93 -10.40
CA THR A 60 -7.29 -10.70 -11.83
C THR A 60 -8.61 -10.81 -12.60
N LYS A 61 -8.60 -10.41 -13.88
CA LYS A 61 -9.76 -10.59 -14.78
C LYS A 61 -10.20 -12.04 -14.91
N LYS A 62 -9.27 -12.99 -14.72
CA LYS A 62 -9.63 -14.40 -14.49
C LYS A 62 -9.89 -14.53 -12.99
N GLU A 63 -11.14 -14.38 -12.57
CA GLU A 63 -11.56 -14.23 -11.17
C GLU A 63 -11.13 -15.36 -10.21
N VAL A 64 -10.62 -16.46 -10.76
CA VAL A 64 -10.05 -17.60 -10.02
C VAL A 64 -8.59 -17.37 -9.61
N ILE A 65 -7.89 -16.43 -10.26
CA ILE A 65 -6.47 -16.15 -10.03
C ILE A 65 -6.36 -14.83 -9.27
N SER A 66 -5.68 -14.88 -8.12
CA SER A 66 -5.23 -13.70 -7.39
C SER A 66 -3.82 -13.31 -7.80
N MET A 67 -3.57 -12.00 -7.85
CA MET A 67 -2.26 -11.40 -8.06
C MET A 67 -1.83 -10.71 -6.78
N ASN A 68 -0.64 -11.03 -6.29
CA ASN A 68 -0.05 -10.38 -5.13
C ASN A 68 1.01 -9.38 -5.58
N ILE A 69 0.93 -8.15 -5.08
CA ILE A 69 1.92 -7.10 -5.26
C ILE A 69 2.59 -6.91 -3.91
N ILE A 70 3.92 -7.04 -3.85
CA ILE A 70 4.71 -6.76 -2.66
C ILE A 70 5.60 -5.56 -2.98
N GLN A 71 5.43 -4.50 -2.22
CA GLN A 71 6.29 -3.32 -2.29
C GLN A 71 7.10 -3.24 -1.00
N CYS A 72 8.42 -3.19 -1.16
CA CYS A 72 9.38 -3.19 -0.07
C CYS A 72 10.43 -2.11 -0.32
N TYR A 73 10.77 -1.35 0.71
CA TYR A 73 11.95 -0.50 0.72
C TYR A 73 13.07 -1.19 1.51
N ALA A 74 14.23 -1.38 0.89
CA ALA A 74 15.37 -2.02 1.53
C ALA A 74 15.92 -1.14 2.67
N PRO A 75 16.42 -1.73 3.77
CA PRO A 75 17.15 -0.97 4.77
C PRO A 75 18.35 -0.25 4.17
N THR A 76 18.58 1.00 4.58
CA THR A 76 19.85 1.70 4.34
C THR A 76 20.88 1.24 5.38
N ASN A 77 22.16 1.26 5.02
CA ASN A 77 23.26 0.75 5.86
C ASN A 77 23.65 1.71 7.01
N ASP A 78 22.75 2.58 7.45
CA ASP A 78 23.05 3.57 8.50
C ASP A 78 23.18 2.94 9.88
#